data_AF-A0A1U7TGM3-F1
#
_entry.id   AF-A0A1U7TGM3-F1
#
_cell.length_a   1.000
_cell.length_b   1.000
_cell.length_c   1.000
_cell.angle_alpha   90.00
_cell.angle_beta   90.00
_cell.angle_gamma   90.00
#
_symmetry.space_group_name_H-M   'P 1'
#
loop_
_entity.id
_entity.type
_entity.pdbx_description
1 polymer ?
#
loop_
_entity_poly.entity_id
_entity_poly.type
_entity_poly.pdbx_seq_one_letter_code
_entity_poly.pdbx_strand_id
1 'polypeptide(L)'
;MRCPKFLLCLSALLTLLGLKVYIEWTSESRLSKAYPSPRGTLPGPTSASLEPTLPANLSSRLGQSGPLPLAYWNQQQWRLGSLPREDGTEAGGCQAWGTAAAAEIPDFASYPEDLRRFLLSAACRSFRQWLPRGGGGQVASCSDIHVPYLLLAVKSEPGRFAERQAVRETWGSPAPGIRLLFLLGSPVGEAGPDLDSLVAWESRRYGDLLLWDFLDVPFNRTLKDLLLLAWLGHHCPHVNFVLQAQDDAFVHTSALLEHLRTLPPTWAQSLYLGEVFTQATPLRKPGGPFYVPGSFFEGGYPAYASGGGYVVAGRLAPWLLRAAARVAPFPFEDVYTGLCFRALGLVPRAHPGFLTAWPADRTMDHCTFRNLLLVRPLSPQDSIRLWKQLQDPRLQC
;
A
#
# COMPACT_ATOMS: atom_id res chain seq x y z
N MET A 1 49.64 -3.63 29.37
CA MET A 1 49.28 -4.35 28.13
C MET A 1 47.77 -4.17 27.90
N ARG A 2 47.36 -3.31 26.97
CA ARG A 2 45.93 -3.13 26.63
C ARG A 2 45.52 -4.24 25.68
N CYS A 3 44.48 -5.00 26.04
CA CYS A 3 44.09 -6.21 25.34
C CYS A 3 43.45 -5.87 23.97
N PRO A 4 44.03 -6.28 22.83
CA PRO A 4 43.55 -5.91 21.50
C PRO A 4 42.12 -6.41 21.21
N LYS A 5 41.67 -7.46 21.90
CA LYS A 5 40.30 -7.97 21.83
C LYS A 5 39.27 -7.00 22.41
N PHE A 6 39.65 -6.21 23.41
CA PHE A 6 38.74 -5.24 24.04
C PHE A 6 38.45 -4.04 23.11
N LEU A 7 39.45 -3.58 22.35
CA LEU A 7 39.27 -2.52 21.36
C LEU A 7 38.34 -2.96 20.20
N LEU A 8 38.47 -4.22 19.75
CA LEU A 8 37.60 -4.80 18.72
C LEU A 8 36.15 -4.93 19.19
N CYS A 9 35.93 -5.40 20.42
CA CYS A 9 34.57 -5.45 20.97
C CYS A 9 33.97 -4.06 21.16
N LEU A 10 34.76 -3.09 21.63
CA LEU A 10 34.31 -1.71 21.81
C LEU A 10 33.97 -1.06 20.47
N SER A 11 34.77 -1.28 19.42
CA SER A 11 34.46 -0.73 18.09
C SER A 11 33.21 -1.36 17.48
N ALA A 12 33.02 -2.68 17.64
CA ALA A 12 31.81 -3.37 17.20
C ALA A 12 30.54 -2.90 17.95
N LEU A 13 30.65 -2.63 19.25
CA LEU A 13 29.56 -2.06 20.03
C LEU A 13 29.23 -0.63 19.59
N LEU A 14 30.24 0.21 19.34
CA LEU A 14 30.05 1.58 18.87
C LEU A 14 29.47 1.65 17.46
N THR A 15 29.86 0.75 16.55
CA THR A 15 29.26 0.67 15.21
C THR A 15 27.82 0.19 15.26
N LEU A 16 27.49 -0.80 16.09
CA LEU A 16 26.11 -1.24 16.31
C LEU A 16 25.26 -0.13 16.95
N LEU A 17 25.82 0.63 17.89
CA LEU A 17 25.13 1.79 18.49
C LEU A 17 24.89 2.89 17.46
N GLY A 18 25.90 3.20 16.63
CA GLY A 18 25.79 4.19 15.56
C GLY A 18 24.78 3.77 14.49
N LEU A 19 24.76 2.49 14.12
CA LEU A 19 23.77 1.94 13.19
C LEU A 19 22.35 2.02 13.77
N LYS A 20 22.18 1.69 15.05
CA LYS A 20 20.89 1.80 15.75
C LYS A 20 20.40 3.25 15.80
N VAL A 21 21.26 4.20 16.20
CA VAL A 21 20.91 5.63 16.23
C VAL A 21 20.58 6.15 14.84
N TYR A 22 21.31 5.72 13.80
CA TYR A 22 21.00 6.08 12.42
C TYR A 22 19.65 5.53 11.95
N ILE A 23 19.34 4.27 12.27
CA ILE A 23 18.04 3.65 11.96
C ILE A 23 16.91 4.36 12.71
N GLU A 24 17.07 4.63 14.01
CA GLU A 24 16.07 5.34 14.82
C GLU A 24 15.87 6.78 14.31
N TRP A 25 16.95 7.53 14.04
CA TRP A 25 16.90 8.90 13.51
C TRP A 25 16.25 8.99 12.13
N THR A 26 16.56 8.05 11.24
CA THR A 26 15.95 8.00 9.90
C THR A 26 14.48 7.58 9.98
N SER A 27 14.11 6.74 10.95
CA SER A 27 12.72 6.31 11.17
C SER A 27 11.82 7.40 11.78
N GLU A 28 12.34 8.24 12.68
CA GLU A 28 11.54 9.25 13.39
C GLU A 28 11.22 10.48 12.54
N SER A 29 11.99 10.75 11.47
CA SER A 29 11.96 12.05 10.80
C SER A 29 10.87 12.26 9.73
N ARG A 30 9.99 11.28 9.43
CA ARG A 30 9.03 11.46 8.31
C ARG A 30 7.55 11.18 8.56
N LEU A 31 7.11 10.57 9.65
CA LEU A 31 5.68 10.22 9.81
C LEU A 31 5.18 10.31 11.27
N SER A 32 5.25 11.48 11.89
CA SER A 32 4.62 11.71 13.20
C SER A 32 4.02 13.11 13.34
N LYS A 33 3.13 13.47 12.41
CA LYS A 33 2.08 14.45 12.69
C LYS A 33 0.74 13.87 12.26
N ALA A 34 -0.06 13.47 13.24
CA ALA A 34 -1.45 13.10 13.04
C ALA A 34 -2.21 14.32 12.50
N TYR A 35 -2.70 14.22 11.27
CA TYR A 35 -3.63 15.21 10.73
C TYR A 35 -5.04 14.81 11.16
N PRO A 36 -5.82 15.71 11.79
CA PRO A 36 -7.20 15.43 12.11
C PRO A 36 -8.02 15.34 10.81
N SER A 37 -8.56 14.15 10.52
CA SER A 37 -9.40 13.92 9.34
C SER A 37 -10.90 14.02 9.68
N PRO A 38 -11.72 14.61 8.80
CA PRO A 38 -13.16 14.67 9.01
C PRO A 38 -13.78 13.25 8.95
N ARG A 39 -14.54 12.88 9.99
CA ARG A 39 -15.40 11.69 9.98
C ARG A 39 -16.80 12.12 9.55
N GLY A 40 -17.11 11.99 8.26
CA GLY A 40 -18.46 12.21 7.74
C GLY A 40 -19.37 10.99 7.97
N THR A 41 -20.64 11.23 8.27
CA THR A 41 -21.69 10.21 8.33
C THR A 41 -21.99 9.70 6.91
N LEU A 42 -21.95 8.38 6.72
CA LEU A 42 -22.29 7.72 5.45
C LEU A 42 -23.74 8.02 5.06
N PRO A 43 -24.02 8.42 3.80
CA PRO A 43 -25.37 8.30 3.25
C PRO A 43 -25.77 6.81 3.25
N GLY A 44 -27.02 6.52 3.63
CA GLY A 44 -27.56 5.16 3.61
C GLY A 44 -27.43 4.49 2.24
N PRO A 45 -27.50 3.15 2.17
CA PRO A 45 -27.21 2.41 0.95
C PRO A 45 -28.26 2.70 -0.11
N THR A 46 -27.95 3.62 -1.03
CA THR A 46 -28.54 3.61 -2.36
C THR A 46 -28.21 2.28 -3.02
N SER A 47 -29.20 1.70 -3.71
CA SER A 47 -29.12 0.50 -4.54
C SER A 47 -28.04 0.64 -5.62
N ALA A 48 -26.77 0.56 -5.23
CA ALA A 48 -25.64 0.49 -6.13
C ALA A 48 -25.52 -0.97 -6.58
N SER A 49 -25.53 -1.18 -7.90
CA SER A 49 -25.19 -2.47 -8.51
C SER A 49 -23.89 -2.99 -7.89
N LEU A 50 -23.95 -4.18 -7.28
CA LEU A 50 -22.81 -4.82 -6.63
C LEU A 50 -21.80 -5.40 -7.63
N GLU A 51 -22.20 -5.55 -8.89
CA GLU A 51 -21.29 -5.98 -9.96
C GLU A 51 -20.47 -4.79 -10.50
N PRO A 52 -19.14 -4.91 -10.55
CA PRO A 52 -18.28 -3.88 -11.10
C PRO A 52 -18.58 -3.68 -12.59
N THR A 53 -18.63 -2.42 -13.00
CA THR A 53 -18.80 -2.02 -14.40
C THR A 53 -17.76 -0.98 -14.74
N LEU A 54 -17.31 -0.88 -15.99
CA LEU A 54 -16.31 0.12 -16.38
C LEU A 54 -16.74 0.80 -17.70
N PRO A 55 -17.53 1.89 -17.65
CA PRO A 55 -18.08 2.52 -18.84
C PRO A 55 -16.98 3.15 -19.72
N ALA A 56 -17.29 3.38 -20.99
CA ALA A 56 -16.37 4.03 -21.93
C ALA A 56 -16.02 5.47 -21.51
N ASN A 57 -16.96 6.19 -20.89
CA ASN A 57 -16.72 7.52 -20.33
C ASN A 57 -16.65 7.43 -18.80
N LEU A 58 -15.51 7.80 -18.21
CA LEU A 58 -15.29 7.78 -16.76
C LEU A 58 -15.47 9.14 -16.09
N SER A 59 -15.64 10.23 -16.84
CA SER A 59 -15.68 11.59 -16.29
C SER A 59 -16.77 11.75 -15.23
N SER A 60 -18.00 11.29 -15.50
CA SER A 60 -19.09 11.36 -14.53
C SER A 60 -18.81 10.54 -13.27
N ARG A 61 -18.27 9.33 -13.44
CA ARG A 61 -17.91 8.46 -12.32
C ARG A 61 -16.84 9.09 -11.45
N LEU A 62 -15.82 9.70 -12.04
CA LEU A 62 -14.69 10.30 -11.34
C LEU A 62 -14.97 11.73 -10.84
N GLY A 63 -16.21 12.21 -10.95
CA GLY A 63 -16.61 13.52 -10.41
C GLY A 63 -16.19 14.71 -11.28
N GLN A 64 -16.01 14.50 -12.58
CA GLN A 64 -15.70 15.51 -13.58
C GLN A 64 -16.96 15.95 -14.35
N SER A 65 -18.06 16.23 -13.64
CA SER A 65 -19.37 16.57 -14.23
C SER A 65 -19.68 18.07 -14.30
N GLY A 66 -18.79 18.93 -13.78
CA GLY A 66 -18.87 20.39 -13.91
C GLY A 66 -17.99 20.93 -15.05
N PRO A 67 -17.77 22.26 -15.13
CA PRO A 67 -16.73 22.83 -15.97
C PRO A 67 -15.40 22.12 -15.68
N LEU A 68 -14.74 21.61 -16.73
CA LEU A 68 -13.53 20.83 -16.56
C LEU A 68 -12.40 21.73 -15.99
N PRO A 69 -11.87 21.43 -14.79
CA PRO A 69 -10.80 22.24 -14.20
C PRO A 69 -9.57 22.29 -15.08
N LEU A 70 -8.83 23.41 -15.04
CA LEU A 70 -7.58 23.58 -15.82
C LEU A 70 -6.40 22.79 -15.25
N ALA A 71 -6.54 22.26 -14.04
CA ALA A 71 -5.52 21.42 -13.41
C ALA A 71 -5.17 20.19 -14.27
N TYR A 72 -3.88 19.86 -14.33
CA TYR A 72 -3.31 18.85 -15.22
C TYR A 72 -4.01 17.49 -15.11
N TRP A 73 -4.15 16.96 -13.90
CA TRP A 73 -4.75 15.64 -13.67
C TRP A 73 -6.19 15.60 -14.18
N ASN A 74 -6.96 16.67 -13.95
CA ASN A 74 -8.35 16.77 -14.38
C ASN A 74 -8.45 16.75 -15.91
N GLN A 75 -7.65 17.57 -16.59
CA GLN A 75 -7.56 17.62 -18.05
C GLN A 75 -7.12 16.28 -18.64
N GLN A 76 -6.07 15.68 -18.06
CA GLN A 76 -5.56 14.40 -18.51
C GLN A 76 -6.60 13.30 -18.36
N GLN A 77 -7.21 13.16 -17.19
CA GLN A 77 -8.22 12.13 -16.97
C GLN A 77 -9.42 12.27 -17.91
N TRP A 78 -9.79 13.49 -18.31
CA TRP A 78 -10.87 13.71 -19.30
C TRP A 78 -10.49 13.22 -20.71
N ARG A 79 -9.22 13.39 -21.10
CA ARG A 79 -8.70 12.96 -22.41
C ARG A 79 -8.29 11.48 -22.43
N LEU A 80 -8.00 10.91 -21.28
CA LEU A 80 -7.38 9.59 -21.14
C LEU A 80 -8.36 8.48 -21.50
N GLY A 81 -8.15 7.85 -22.66
CA GLY A 81 -8.81 6.60 -23.03
C GLY A 81 -8.19 5.40 -22.30
N SER A 82 -6.88 5.23 -22.47
CA SER A 82 -6.04 4.22 -21.80
C SER A 82 -4.60 4.73 -21.68
N LEU A 83 -3.88 4.28 -20.67
CA LEU A 83 -2.46 4.56 -20.50
C LEU A 83 -1.60 3.78 -21.50
N PRO A 84 -0.43 4.33 -21.89
CA PRO A 84 0.50 3.65 -22.77
C PRO A 84 1.01 2.36 -22.14
N ARG A 85 1.22 1.33 -22.98
CA ARG A 85 1.92 0.10 -22.62
C ARG A 85 3.34 0.17 -23.19
N GLU A 86 4.32 -0.35 -22.46
CA GLU A 86 5.71 -0.34 -22.91
C GLU A 86 5.97 -1.20 -24.17
N ASP A 87 5.08 -2.13 -24.50
CA ASP A 87 5.25 -3.08 -25.62
C ASP A 87 4.75 -2.59 -26.98
N GLY A 88 4.47 -1.30 -27.15
CA GLY A 88 3.90 -0.73 -28.38
C GLY A 88 4.89 0.14 -29.16
N THR A 89 5.09 -0.17 -30.44
CA THR A 89 5.82 0.64 -31.44
C THR A 89 5.07 1.91 -31.89
N GLU A 90 3.92 2.24 -31.28
CA GLU A 90 3.21 3.49 -31.55
C GLU A 90 3.63 4.59 -30.56
N ALA A 91 3.89 5.78 -31.10
CA ALA A 91 4.56 6.90 -30.46
C ALA A 91 4.02 7.24 -29.05
N GLY A 92 4.82 6.93 -28.03
CA GLY A 92 4.66 7.48 -26.67
C GLY A 92 4.96 6.48 -25.57
N GLY A 93 6.23 6.10 -25.38
CA GLY A 93 6.64 5.30 -24.23
C GLY A 93 6.25 5.97 -22.90
N CYS A 94 6.22 5.22 -21.81
CA CYS A 94 5.80 5.73 -20.50
C CYS A 94 6.63 6.95 -20.02
N GLN A 95 7.90 7.04 -20.42
CA GLN A 95 8.77 8.19 -20.17
C GLN A 95 8.35 9.43 -20.98
N ALA A 96 7.91 9.26 -22.23
CA ALA A 96 7.43 10.37 -23.05
C ALA A 96 6.15 10.98 -22.44
N TRP A 97 5.29 10.14 -21.84
CA TRP A 97 4.14 10.61 -21.08
C TRP A 97 4.56 11.51 -19.92
N GLY A 98 5.59 11.11 -19.16
CA GLY A 98 6.12 11.91 -18.06
C GLY A 98 6.73 13.24 -18.49
N THR A 99 7.48 13.25 -19.60
CA THR A 99 8.02 14.48 -20.19
C THR A 99 6.90 15.43 -20.65
N ALA A 100 5.84 14.90 -21.26
CA ALA A 100 4.66 15.69 -21.63
C ALA A 100 3.96 16.26 -20.39
N ALA A 101 3.81 15.45 -19.33
CA ALA A 101 3.26 15.90 -18.05
C ALA A 101 4.03 17.10 -17.48
N ALA A 102 5.36 17.01 -17.46
CA ALA A 102 6.23 18.07 -16.97
C ALA A 102 6.12 19.37 -17.80
N ALA A 103 5.87 19.26 -19.11
CA ALA A 103 5.70 20.41 -20.00
C ALA A 103 4.31 21.05 -19.89
N GLU A 104 3.26 20.26 -19.64
CA GLU A 104 1.88 20.75 -19.52
C GLU A 104 1.58 21.43 -18.17
N ILE A 105 2.33 21.11 -17.11
CA ILE A 105 2.14 21.67 -15.77
C ILE A 105 2.90 23.02 -15.67
N PRO A 106 2.21 24.18 -15.54
CA PRO A 106 2.84 25.50 -15.65
C PRO A 106 3.94 25.78 -14.61
N ASP A 107 3.80 25.23 -13.41
CA ASP A 107 4.67 25.46 -12.26
C ASP A 107 5.41 24.18 -11.82
N PHE A 108 5.59 23.22 -12.74
CA PHE A 108 6.22 21.92 -12.47
C PHE A 108 7.56 22.05 -11.73
N ALA A 109 8.39 23.01 -12.13
CA ALA A 109 9.71 23.22 -11.55
C ALA A 109 9.68 23.58 -10.05
N SER A 110 8.57 24.13 -9.56
CA SER A 110 8.36 24.50 -8.15
C SER A 110 7.92 23.34 -7.26
N TYR A 111 7.53 22.20 -7.84
CA TYR A 111 7.03 21.06 -7.09
C TYR A 111 8.15 20.40 -6.27
N PRO A 112 7.84 19.78 -5.13
CA PRO A 112 8.78 18.94 -4.41
C PRO A 112 9.40 17.87 -5.33
N GLU A 113 10.67 17.55 -5.10
CA GLU A 113 11.44 16.62 -5.93
C GLU A 113 10.74 15.27 -6.11
N ASP A 114 10.23 14.70 -5.02
CA ASP A 114 9.53 13.41 -5.05
C ASP A 114 8.29 13.47 -5.95
N LEU A 115 7.55 14.59 -5.96
CA LEU A 115 6.35 14.74 -6.80
C LEU A 115 6.72 14.89 -8.28
N ARG A 116 7.81 15.61 -8.58
CA ARG A 116 8.34 15.70 -9.95
C ARG A 116 8.78 14.33 -10.45
N ARG A 117 9.52 13.57 -9.63
CA ARG A 117 9.93 12.20 -9.96
C ARG A 117 8.73 11.29 -10.24
N PHE A 118 7.70 11.36 -9.38
CA PHE A 118 6.46 10.62 -9.61
C PHE A 118 5.86 10.97 -10.97
N LEU A 119 5.65 12.26 -11.28
CA LEU A 119 5.02 12.68 -12.54
C LEU A 119 5.80 12.23 -13.78
N LEU A 120 7.13 12.23 -13.71
CA LEU A 120 8.00 11.78 -14.81
C LEU A 120 7.91 10.27 -15.08
N SER A 121 7.52 9.46 -14.10
CA SER A 121 7.49 8.00 -14.23
C SER A 121 6.10 7.38 -14.00
N ALA A 122 5.06 8.18 -13.74
CA ALA A 122 3.77 7.68 -13.27
C ALA A 122 3.03 6.75 -14.25
N ALA A 123 3.36 6.84 -15.54
CA ALA A 123 2.85 5.94 -16.58
C ALA A 123 3.65 4.63 -16.69
N CYS A 124 4.89 4.57 -16.18
CA CYS A 124 5.72 3.37 -16.18
C CYS A 124 5.26 2.46 -15.04
N ARG A 125 4.54 1.40 -15.37
CA ARG A 125 3.85 0.54 -14.39
C ARG A 125 4.15 -0.95 -14.58
N SER A 126 4.88 -1.27 -15.64
CA SER A 126 5.40 -2.60 -15.90
C SER A 126 6.83 -2.64 -15.39
N PHE A 127 7.09 -3.52 -14.44
CA PHE A 127 8.44 -3.74 -13.94
C PHE A 127 8.70 -5.23 -13.92
N ARG A 128 9.92 -5.61 -14.32
CA ARG A 128 10.33 -7.01 -14.25
C ARG A 128 10.38 -7.43 -12.79
N GLN A 129 9.96 -8.66 -12.54
CA GLN A 129 10.18 -9.26 -11.24
C GLN A 129 11.69 -9.36 -11.01
N TRP A 130 12.13 -8.87 -9.87
CA TRP A 130 13.52 -8.98 -9.45
C TRP A 130 13.73 -10.36 -8.85
N LEU A 131 14.77 -11.07 -9.30
CA LEU A 131 15.08 -12.43 -8.87
C LEU A 131 16.53 -12.51 -8.37
N PRO A 132 16.79 -13.21 -7.25
CA PRO A 132 18.14 -13.41 -6.76
C PRO A 132 19.06 -14.06 -7.81
N ARG A 133 20.30 -13.56 -7.92
CA ARG A 133 21.35 -14.23 -8.68
C ARG A 133 21.59 -15.64 -8.11
N GLY A 134 21.63 -16.65 -8.99
CA GLY A 134 21.79 -18.06 -8.61
C GLY A 134 20.49 -18.85 -8.43
N GLY A 135 19.32 -18.23 -8.66
CA GLY A 135 18.03 -18.91 -8.61
C GLY A 135 17.51 -19.15 -7.19
N GLY A 136 16.27 -19.64 -7.10
CA GLY A 136 15.54 -19.79 -5.84
C GLY A 136 14.86 -18.50 -5.37
N GLY A 137 14.03 -18.59 -4.33
CA GLY A 137 13.30 -17.44 -3.77
C GLY A 137 12.05 -17.00 -4.55
N GLN A 138 11.69 -17.72 -5.62
CA GLN A 138 10.44 -17.47 -6.33
C GLN A 138 9.24 -17.88 -5.47
N VAL A 139 8.33 -16.93 -5.30
CA VAL A 139 7.05 -17.18 -4.63
C VAL A 139 6.22 -18.15 -5.46
N ALA A 140 5.86 -19.30 -4.88
CA ALA A 140 5.06 -20.32 -5.57
C ALA A 140 3.67 -19.78 -5.98
N SER A 141 3.13 -20.23 -7.11
CA SER A 141 1.70 -19.99 -7.43
C SER A 141 0.79 -20.68 -6.40
N CYS A 142 -0.41 -20.15 -6.19
CA CYS A 142 -1.48 -20.85 -5.49
C CYS A 142 -1.90 -22.08 -6.30
N SER A 143 -2.10 -23.22 -5.65
CA SER A 143 -2.66 -24.40 -6.32
C SER A 143 -4.17 -24.37 -6.29
N ASP A 144 -4.82 -25.03 -7.26
CA ASP A 144 -6.28 -25.12 -7.33
C ASP A 144 -6.88 -25.86 -6.12
N ILE A 145 -6.09 -26.70 -5.45
CA ILE A 145 -6.51 -27.49 -4.27
C ILE A 145 -6.29 -26.69 -2.96
N HIS A 146 -5.32 -25.76 -2.94
CA HIS A 146 -4.96 -24.98 -1.76
C HIS A 146 -5.02 -23.48 -2.05
N VAL A 147 -6.22 -23.02 -2.40
CA VAL A 147 -6.51 -21.60 -2.57
C VAL A 147 -6.58 -20.92 -1.19
N PRO A 148 -5.80 -19.87 -0.93
CA PRO A 148 -5.90 -19.12 0.31
C PRO A 148 -7.25 -18.40 0.38
N TYR A 149 -7.90 -18.47 1.54
CA TYR A 149 -9.07 -17.65 1.86
C TYR A 149 -8.67 -16.18 2.07
N LEU A 150 -7.54 -15.93 2.71
CA LEU A 150 -6.99 -14.60 2.93
C LEU A 150 -5.52 -14.54 2.52
N LEU A 151 -5.18 -13.63 1.63
CA LEU A 151 -3.81 -13.28 1.32
C LEU A 151 -3.44 -11.98 2.03
N LEU A 152 -2.44 -12.03 2.92
CA LEU A 152 -1.86 -10.88 3.59
C LEU A 152 -0.75 -10.33 2.68
N ALA A 153 -1.04 -9.24 1.97
CA ALA A 153 -0.10 -8.54 1.11
C ALA A 153 0.48 -7.32 1.85
N VAL A 154 1.68 -7.48 2.39
CA VAL A 154 2.31 -6.50 3.26
C VAL A 154 3.33 -5.67 2.48
N LYS A 155 3.05 -4.38 2.27
CA LYS A 155 3.99 -3.44 1.64
C LYS A 155 5.14 -3.18 2.61
N SER A 156 6.36 -3.46 2.18
CA SER A 156 7.59 -3.29 2.96
C SER A 156 8.70 -2.75 2.07
N GLU A 157 9.79 -2.24 2.63
CA GLU A 157 10.95 -1.74 1.88
C GLU A 157 12.16 -2.66 2.11
N PRO A 158 13.11 -2.79 1.16
CA PRO A 158 14.24 -3.72 1.29
C PRO A 158 14.95 -3.71 2.64
N GLY A 159 15.17 -2.53 3.23
CA GLY A 159 15.83 -2.35 4.53
C GLY A 159 15.03 -2.74 5.78
N ARG A 160 13.71 -2.97 5.66
CA ARG A 160 12.78 -3.19 6.80
C ARG A 160 12.70 -4.65 7.25
N PHE A 161 13.86 -5.27 7.48
CA PHE A 161 13.96 -6.69 7.87
C PHE A 161 13.29 -6.97 9.22
N ALA A 162 13.43 -6.07 10.19
CA ALA A 162 12.89 -6.24 11.55
C ALA A 162 11.36 -6.24 11.56
N GLU A 163 10.75 -5.36 10.77
CA GLU A 163 9.31 -5.27 10.57
C GLU A 163 8.78 -6.55 9.95
N ARG A 164 9.37 -7.00 8.82
CA ARG A 164 8.97 -8.26 8.19
C ARG A 164 9.11 -9.45 9.14
N GLN A 165 10.19 -9.51 9.92
CA GLN A 165 10.39 -10.58 10.89
C GLN A 165 9.33 -10.54 12.01
N ALA A 166 9.01 -9.36 12.55
CA ALA A 166 7.97 -9.22 13.56
C ALA A 166 6.59 -9.64 13.01
N VAL A 167 6.26 -9.29 11.76
CA VAL A 167 5.03 -9.76 11.10
C VAL A 167 4.99 -11.29 11.04
N ARG A 168 6.08 -11.94 10.59
CA ARG A 168 6.18 -13.42 10.51
C ARG A 168 6.00 -14.10 11.87
N GLU A 169 6.56 -13.51 12.93
CA GLU A 169 6.51 -14.04 14.30
C GLU A 169 5.19 -13.76 15.03
N THR A 170 4.33 -12.92 14.46
CA THR A 170 3.08 -12.47 15.08
C THR A 170 1.87 -12.74 14.18
N TRP A 171 1.22 -11.70 13.68
CA TRP A 171 -0.06 -11.75 12.99
C TRP A 171 0.02 -12.31 11.56
N GLY A 172 1.21 -12.37 10.98
CA GLY A 172 1.50 -13.04 9.70
C GLY A 172 1.96 -14.50 9.87
N SER A 173 1.88 -15.05 11.08
CA SER A 173 2.27 -16.45 11.32
C SER A 173 1.43 -17.43 10.48
N PRO A 174 2.01 -18.58 10.07
CA PRO A 174 1.31 -19.55 9.24
C PRO A 174 0.01 -20.03 9.85
N ALA A 175 -1.09 -19.97 9.09
CA ALA A 175 -2.40 -20.45 9.51
C ALA A 175 -3.19 -21.04 8.33
N PRO A 176 -4.09 -22.02 8.56
CA PRO A 176 -4.89 -22.63 7.49
C PRO A 176 -5.69 -21.59 6.70
N GLY A 177 -5.57 -21.64 5.37
CA GLY A 177 -6.26 -20.72 4.47
C GLY A 177 -5.71 -19.29 4.47
N ILE A 178 -4.57 -19.02 5.14
CA ILE A 178 -3.89 -17.73 5.09
C ILE A 178 -2.56 -17.86 4.38
N ARG A 179 -2.24 -16.87 3.54
CA ARG A 179 -0.92 -16.76 2.90
C ARG A 179 -0.34 -15.37 3.13
N LEU A 180 0.89 -15.30 3.63
CA LEU A 180 1.65 -14.06 3.77
C LEU A 180 2.55 -13.83 2.56
N LEU A 181 2.56 -12.60 2.04
CA LEU A 181 3.50 -12.10 1.04
C LEU A 181 3.94 -10.68 1.40
N PHE A 182 5.22 -10.38 1.23
CA PHE A 182 5.76 -9.02 1.30
C PHE A 182 6.00 -8.45 -0.10
N LEU A 183 5.66 -7.18 -0.30
CA LEU A 183 5.80 -6.47 -1.57
C LEU A 183 6.89 -5.41 -1.46
N LEU A 184 7.96 -5.58 -2.25
CA LEU A 184 9.15 -4.74 -2.21
C LEU A 184 9.50 -4.24 -3.62
N GLY A 185 10.11 -3.05 -3.70
CA GLY A 185 10.85 -2.62 -4.88
C GLY A 185 12.29 -3.16 -4.87
N SER A 186 13.15 -2.56 -5.69
CA SER A 186 14.51 -3.03 -5.94
C SER A 186 15.38 -2.90 -4.68
N PRO A 187 16.17 -3.93 -4.31
CA PRO A 187 17.11 -3.87 -3.19
C PRO A 187 18.35 -3.01 -3.48
N VAL A 188 18.53 -2.60 -4.74
CA VAL A 188 19.59 -1.69 -5.18
C VAL A 188 19.04 -0.26 -5.10
N GLY A 189 19.26 0.41 -3.97
CA GLY A 189 18.83 1.79 -3.81
C GLY A 189 19.70 2.76 -4.64
N GLU A 190 19.12 3.83 -5.18
CA GLU A 190 19.87 4.88 -5.89
C GLU A 190 20.90 5.61 -4.99
N ALA A 191 20.70 5.57 -3.66
CA ALA A 191 21.58 6.22 -2.67
C ALA A 191 21.71 5.45 -1.34
N GLY A 192 21.17 4.23 -1.26
CA GLY A 192 21.17 3.39 -0.05
C GLY A 192 22.30 2.35 -0.05
N PRO A 193 22.50 1.62 1.07
CA PRO A 193 23.38 0.45 1.04
C PRO A 193 22.84 -0.56 0.02
N ASP A 194 23.75 -1.26 -0.66
CA ASP A 194 23.37 -2.41 -1.49
C ASP A 194 22.88 -3.54 -0.56
N LEU A 195 21.58 -3.85 -0.65
CA LEU A 195 20.93 -4.88 0.16
C LEU A 195 20.68 -6.18 -0.64
N ASP A 196 21.16 -6.29 -1.89
CA ASP A 196 20.93 -7.44 -2.78
C ASP A 196 21.17 -8.77 -2.06
N SER A 197 22.36 -8.94 -1.48
CA SER A 197 22.75 -10.20 -0.83
C SER A 197 21.87 -10.56 0.39
N LEU A 198 21.45 -9.57 1.18
CA LEU A 198 20.62 -9.79 2.37
C LEU A 198 19.17 -10.12 1.98
N VAL A 199 18.61 -9.38 1.03
CA VAL A 199 17.26 -9.62 0.49
C VAL A 199 17.21 -10.96 -0.26
N ALA A 200 18.25 -11.31 -1.02
CA ALA A 200 18.39 -12.60 -1.67
C ALA A 200 18.41 -13.76 -0.68
N TRP A 201 19.11 -13.61 0.45
CA TRP A 201 19.10 -14.60 1.52
C TRP A 201 17.70 -14.74 2.14
N GLU A 202 17.05 -13.62 2.47
CA GLU A 202 15.70 -13.61 3.05
C GLU A 202 14.67 -14.25 2.11
N SER A 203 14.69 -13.87 0.83
CA SER A 203 13.83 -14.42 -0.22
C SER A 203 13.97 -15.94 -0.32
N ARG A 204 15.20 -16.46 -0.34
CA ARG A 204 15.45 -17.92 -0.36
C ARG A 204 15.02 -18.61 0.94
N ARG A 205 15.18 -17.94 2.09
CA ARG A 205 14.90 -18.52 3.41
C ARG A 205 13.40 -18.68 3.69
N TYR A 206 12.59 -17.71 3.25
CA TYR A 206 11.17 -17.63 3.60
C TYR A 206 10.23 -17.82 2.41
N GLY A 207 10.67 -17.53 1.18
CA GLY A 207 9.84 -17.72 -0.03
C GLY A 207 8.58 -16.86 -0.09
N ASP A 208 8.57 -15.73 0.64
CA ASP A 208 7.42 -14.84 0.82
C ASP A 208 7.63 -13.43 0.27
N LEU A 209 8.74 -13.17 -0.45
CA LEU A 209 9.06 -11.85 -1.01
C LEU A 209 8.69 -11.77 -2.50
N LEU A 210 7.75 -10.89 -2.84
CA LEU A 210 7.56 -10.40 -4.20
C LEU A 210 8.35 -9.11 -4.40
N LEU A 211 9.35 -9.17 -5.27
CA LEU A 211 10.31 -8.11 -5.55
C LEU A 211 10.18 -7.67 -7.01
N TRP A 212 10.17 -6.36 -7.26
CA TRP A 212 10.18 -5.81 -8.61
C TRP A 212 11.24 -4.72 -8.76
N ASP A 213 11.74 -4.57 -9.97
CA ASP A 213 12.87 -3.68 -10.25
C ASP A 213 12.43 -2.21 -10.44
N PHE A 214 11.89 -1.61 -9.38
CA PHE A 214 11.58 -0.18 -9.31
C PHE A 214 12.13 0.44 -8.01
N LEU A 215 12.40 1.74 -8.03
CA LEU A 215 12.86 2.46 -6.84
C LEU A 215 11.77 2.51 -5.76
N ASP A 216 12.03 1.88 -4.61
CA ASP A 216 11.04 1.76 -3.54
C ASP A 216 10.95 3.01 -2.66
N VAL A 217 10.11 3.96 -3.07
CA VAL A 217 9.86 5.23 -2.37
C VAL A 217 8.36 5.45 -2.15
N PRO A 218 7.94 6.31 -1.20
CA PRO A 218 6.53 6.47 -0.85
C PRO A 218 5.56 6.72 -2.02
N PHE A 219 5.94 7.53 -3.03
CA PHE A 219 5.08 7.81 -4.19
C PHE A 219 5.01 6.67 -5.21
N ASN A 220 5.87 5.66 -5.08
CA ASN A 220 5.84 4.44 -5.89
C ASN A 220 5.05 3.31 -5.21
N ARG A 221 4.44 3.54 -4.04
CA ARG A 221 3.63 2.52 -3.35
C ARG A 221 2.47 1.98 -4.18
N THR A 222 1.89 2.82 -5.04
CA THR A 222 0.86 2.41 -6.02
C THR A 222 1.37 1.31 -6.96
N LEU A 223 2.67 1.29 -7.31
CA LEU A 223 3.23 0.24 -8.15
C LEU A 223 3.13 -1.13 -7.49
N LYS A 224 3.33 -1.22 -6.16
CA LYS A 224 3.18 -2.48 -5.41
C LYS A 224 1.77 -3.04 -5.56
N ASP A 225 0.75 -2.18 -5.55
CA ASP A 225 -0.63 -2.61 -5.76
C ASP A 225 -0.84 -3.14 -7.16
N LEU A 226 -0.47 -2.36 -8.18
CA LEU A 226 -0.68 -2.75 -9.57
C LEU A 226 0.06 -4.06 -9.91
N LEU A 227 1.29 -4.19 -9.42
CA LEU A 227 2.13 -5.38 -9.64
C LEU A 227 1.59 -6.59 -8.86
N LEU A 228 1.10 -6.40 -7.63
CA LEU A 228 0.38 -7.46 -6.90
C LEU A 228 -0.88 -7.90 -7.66
N LEU A 229 -1.72 -6.96 -8.09
CA LEU A 229 -2.97 -7.27 -8.81
C LEU A 229 -2.68 -8.05 -10.09
N ALA A 230 -1.62 -7.68 -10.83
CA ALA A 230 -1.16 -8.42 -12.00
C ALA A 230 -0.66 -9.83 -11.62
N TRP A 231 0.13 -9.94 -10.55
CA TRP A 231 0.62 -11.22 -10.05
C TRP A 231 -0.53 -12.15 -9.64
N LEU A 232 -1.55 -11.64 -8.94
CA LEU A 232 -2.74 -12.41 -8.54
C LEU A 232 -3.45 -13.02 -9.75
N GLY A 233 -3.60 -12.26 -10.84
CA GLY A 233 -4.26 -12.74 -12.06
C GLY A 233 -3.60 -13.97 -12.69
N HIS A 234 -2.28 -14.11 -12.54
CA HIS A 234 -1.51 -15.23 -13.11
C HIS A 234 -1.19 -16.34 -12.10
N HIS A 235 -1.01 -15.99 -10.84
CA HIS A 235 -0.45 -16.89 -9.83
C HIS A 235 -1.43 -17.24 -8.70
N CYS A 236 -2.48 -16.45 -8.48
CA CYS A 236 -3.45 -16.73 -7.43
C CYS A 236 -4.87 -16.20 -7.76
N PRO A 237 -5.46 -16.58 -8.90
CA PRO A 237 -6.66 -15.94 -9.42
C PRO A 237 -7.93 -16.20 -8.57
N HIS A 238 -7.92 -17.25 -7.76
CA HIS A 238 -9.09 -17.71 -7.01
C HIS A 238 -9.10 -17.28 -5.54
N VAL A 239 -8.13 -16.49 -5.07
CA VAL A 239 -8.09 -16.00 -3.67
C VAL A 239 -9.39 -15.26 -3.32
N ASN A 240 -9.96 -15.54 -2.14
CA ASN A 240 -11.23 -14.90 -1.74
C ASN A 240 -11.02 -13.43 -1.36
N PHE A 241 -10.05 -13.16 -0.48
CA PHE A 241 -9.77 -11.83 0.04
C PHE A 241 -8.28 -11.53 0.05
N VAL A 242 -7.95 -10.27 -0.19
CA VAL A 242 -6.60 -9.73 -0.09
C VAL A 242 -6.61 -8.61 0.93
N LEU A 243 -5.88 -8.77 2.03
CA LEU A 243 -5.57 -7.67 2.93
C LEU A 243 -4.31 -6.98 2.41
N GLN A 244 -4.41 -5.70 2.07
CA GLN A 244 -3.25 -4.86 1.81
C GLN A 244 -2.93 -4.09 3.09
N ALA A 245 -1.70 -4.22 3.59
CA ALA A 245 -1.27 -3.58 4.83
C ALA A 245 0.16 -3.05 4.70
N GLN A 246 0.54 -2.13 5.57
CA GLN A 246 1.93 -1.71 5.72
C GLN A 246 2.63 -2.64 6.73
N ASP A 247 3.95 -2.74 6.67
CA ASP A 247 4.75 -3.59 7.56
C ASP A 247 4.90 -3.06 9.00
N ASP A 248 4.44 -1.84 9.27
CA ASP A 248 4.25 -1.28 10.61
C ASP A 248 2.78 -1.34 11.09
N ALA A 249 1.93 -2.12 10.40
CA ALA A 249 0.60 -2.44 10.88
C ALA A 249 0.61 -3.69 11.78
N PHE A 250 -0.41 -3.80 12.61
CA PHE A 250 -0.76 -5.03 13.30
C PHE A 250 -2.17 -5.44 12.93
N VAL A 251 -2.36 -6.74 12.67
CA VAL A 251 -3.64 -7.31 12.26
C VAL A 251 -4.09 -8.31 13.31
N HIS A 252 -5.32 -8.16 13.80
CA HIS A 252 -5.94 -9.19 14.63
C HIS A 252 -6.52 -10.27 13.71
N THR A 253 -5.65 -11.14 13.18
CA THR A 253 -5.95 -12.03 12.06
C THR A 253 -7.14 -12.97 12.30
N SER A 254 -7.32 -13.47 13.53
CA SER A 254 -8.47 -14.29 13.93
C SER A 254 -9.79 -13.51 13.85
N ALA A 255 -9.85 -12.33 14.46
CA ALA A 255 -11.03 -11.46 14.42
C ALA A 255 -11.35 -11.01 12.98
N LEU A 256 -10.33 -10.73 12.18
CA LEU A 256 -10.52 -10.38 10.76
C LEU A 256 -11.13 -11.55 9.97
N LEU A 257 -10.63 -12.78 10.17
CA LEU A 257 -11.18 -13.95 9.50
C LEU A 257 -12.63 -14.23 9.90
N GLU A 258 -12.97 -14.08 11.19
CA GLU A 258 -14.33 -14.21 11.70
C GLU A 258 -15.26 -13.19 11.04
N HIS A 259 -14.84 -11.93 10.98
CA HIS A 259 -15.58 -10.88 10.29
C HIS A 259 -15.79 -11.21 8.80
N LEU A 260 -14.74 -11.60 8.08
CA LEU A 260 -14.84 -11.91 6.65
C LEU A 260 -15.76 -13.10 6.35
N ARG A 261 -15.79 -14.12 7.21
CA ARG A 261 -16.65 -15.31 7.06
C ARG A 261 -18.13 -15.05 7.32
N THR A 262 -18.44 -14.01 8.09
CA THR A 262 -19.82 -13.62 8.44
C THR A 262 -20.40 -12.59 7.47
N LEU A 263 -19.61 -12.10 6.51
CA LEU A 263 -20.10 -11.17 5.49
C LEU A 263 -21.19 -11.80 4.61
N PRO A 264 -22.27 -11.07 4.31
CA PRO A 264 -23.23 -11.49 3.30
C PRO A 264 -22.53 -11.77 1.96
N PRO A 265 -22.90 -12.84 1.21
CA PRO A 265 -22.25 -13.17 -0.06
C PRO A 265 -22.25 -12.04 -1.09
N THR A 266 -23.30 -11.22 -1.08
CA THR A 266 -23.45 -10.02 -1.92
C THR A 266 -22.40 -8.95 -1.60
N TRP A 267 -22.00 -8.81 -0.34
CA TRP A 267 -21.00 -7.84 0.09
C TRP A 267 -19.58 -8.37 -0.07
N ALA A 268 -19.37 -9.66 0.20
CA ALA A 268 -18.08 -10.33 0.05
C ALA A 268 -17.52 -10.20 -1.38
N GLN A 269 -18.39 -10.23 -2.38
CA GLN A 269 -18.01 -10.19 -3.80
C GLN A 269 -17.49 -8.84 -4.29
N SER A 270 -17.91 -7.74 -3.67
CA SER A 270 -17.56 -6.37 -4.06
C SER A 270 -16.79 -5.64 -2.94
N LEU A 271 -16.15 -6.41 -2.06
CA LEU A 271 -15.60 -5.88 -0.81
C LEU A 271 -14.44 -4.90 -1.06
N TYR A 272 -14.53 -3.74 -0.41
CA TYR A 272 -13.44 -2.80 -0.18
C TYR A 272 -13.64 -2.23 1.22
N LEU A 273 -12.93 -2.79 2.21
CA LEU A 273 -13.21 -2.59 3.63
C LEU A 273 -11.99 -1.98 4.32
N GLY A 274 -12.20 -0.94 5.14
CA GLY A 274 -11.14 -0.37 5.97
C GLY A 274 -11.58 0.83 6.80
N GLU A 275 -10.63 1.66 7.22
CA GLU A 275 -10.93 3.00 7.75
C GLU A 275 -11.19 3.93 6.57
N VAL A 276 -12.43 4.37 6.37
CA VAL A 276 -12.83 5.11 5.17
C VAL A 276 -12.84 6.60 5.43
N PHE A 277 -12.07 7.34 4.64
CA PHE A 277 -12.13 8.79 4.56
C PHE A 277 -13.20 9.19 3.55
N THR A 278 -14.13 10.04 3.99
CA THR A 278 -15.14 10.67 3.14
C THR A 278 -14.87 12.16 3.10
N GLN A 279 -15.11 12.79 1.95
CA GLN A 279 -15.00 14.25 1.79
C GLN A 279 -13.58 14.82 2.03
N ALA A 280 -12.54 13.98 1.97
CA ALA A 280 -11.16 14.43 2.05
C ALA A 280 -10.81 15.35 0.87
N THR A 281 -10.03 16.39 1.14
CA THR A 281 -9.59 17.36 0.12
C THR A 281 -8.07 17.45 0.08
N PRO A 282 -7.49 17.81 -1.08
CA PRO A 282 -6.05 17.91 -1.21
C PRO A 282 -5.45 18.98 -0.31
N LEU A 283 -4.32 18.67 0.35
CA LEU A 283 -3.60 19.62 1.18
C LEU A 283 -2.81 20.60 0.28
N ARG A 284 -3.04 21.90 0.48
CA ARG A 284 -2.50 22.95 -0.41
C ARG A 284 -1.26 23.66 0.12
N LYS A 285 -0.75 23.29 1.29
CA LYS A 285 0.44 23.91 1.88
C LYS A 285 1.71 23.35 1.24
N PRO A 286 2.49 24.16 0.49
CA PRO A 286 3.76 23.69 -0.10
C PRO A 286 4.71 23.17 0.97
N GLY A 287 5.41 22.07 0.67
CA GLY A 287 6.36 21.43 1.59
C GLY A 287 5.72 20.70 2.79
N GLY A 288 4.39 20.72 2.92
CA GLY A 288 3.69 19.86 3.87
C GLY A 288 3.64 18.39 3.41
N PRO A 289 3.47 17.44 4.35
CA PRO A 289 3.18 16.06 3.97
C PRO A 289 1.89 16.00 3.16
N PHE A 290 1.84 15.12 2.16
CA PHE A 290 0.70 14.96 1.24
C PHE A 290 0.28 16.24 0.52
N TYR A 291 1.22 17.16 0.26
CA TYR A 291 0.97 18.37 -0.54
C TYR A 291 0.55 18.05 -1.97
N VAL A 292 -0.51 18.71 -2.44
CA VAL A 292 -1.03 18.62 -3.81
C VAL A 292 -1.21 20.04 -4.38
N PRO A 293 -0.39 20.41 -5.38
CA PRO A 293 -0.53 21.68 -6.09
C PRO A 293 -1.90 21.84 -6.76
N GLY A 294 -2.42 23.07 -6.79
CA GLY A 294 -3.70 23.38 -7.46
C GLY A 294 -3.63 23.17 -8.97
N SER A 295 -2.50 23.49 -9.58
CA SER A 295 -2.17 23.25 -10.99
C SER A 295 -2.08 21.76 -11.35
N PHE A 296 -1.80 20.88 -10.38
CA PHE A 296 -1.81 19.43 -10.61
C PHE A 296 -3.22 18.84 -10.50
N PHE A 297 -3.95 19.09 -9.41
CA PHE A 297 -5.28 18.51 -9.20
C PHE A 297 -6.21 19.50 -8.51
N GLU A 298 -7.44 19.60 -9.03
CA GLU A 298 -8.53 20.39 -8.47
C GLU A 298 -9.75 19.51 -8.17
N GLY A 299 -10.42 19.78 -7.04
CA GLY A 299 -11.57 19.02 -6.56
C GLY A 299 -11.31 18.29 -5.23
N GLY A 300 -12.29 17.50 -4.82
CA GLY A 300 -12.21 16.62 -3.64
C GLY A 300 -11.83 15.19 -4.02
N TYR A 301 -11.29 14.44 -3.06
CA TYR A 301 -11.00 13.02 -3.26
C TYR A 301 -12.28 12.18 -3.30
N PRO A 302 -12.27 11.02 -3.99
CA PRO A 302 -13.32 10.03 -3.81
C PRO A 302 -13.34 9.54 -2.35
N ALA A 303 -14.37 8.80 -1.95
CA ALA A 303 -14.25 8.00 -0.74
C ALA A 303 -13.17 6.92 -0.95
N TYR A 304 -12.28 6.74 0.02
CA TYR A 304 -11.22 5.73 -0.04
C TYR A 304 -10.93 5.16 1.34
N ALA A 305 -10.49 3.90 1.38
CA ALA A 305 -9.96 3.30 2.60
C ALA A 305 -8.49 3.72 2.78
N SER A 306 -8.12 4.09 4.01
CA SER A 306 -6.78 4.51 4.41
C SER A 306 -5.68 3.56 3.97
N GLY A 307 -4.57 4.11 3.47
CA GLY A 307 -3.37 3.33 3.10
C GLY A 307 -2.67 2.63 4.26
N GLY A 308 -3.14 2.79 5.51
CA GLY A 308 -2.65 2.02 6.64
C GLY A 308 -3.06 0.55 6.61
N GLY A 309 -4.18 0.23 5.94
CA GLY A 309 -4.53 -1.12 5.55
C GLY A 309 -6.01 -1.30 5.27
N TYR A 310 -6.33 -2.16 4.32
CA TYR A 310 -7.69 -2.42 3.84
C TYR A 310 -7.82 -3.80 3.21
N VAL A 311 -9.02 -4.35 3.18
CA VAL A 311 -9.33 -5.64 2.54
C VAL A 311 -10.10 -5.43 1.24
N VAL A 312 -9.68 -6.11 0.18
CA VAL A 312 -10.40 -6.18 -1.09
C VAL A 312 -10.80 -7.61 -1.42
N ALA A 313 -11.92 -7.78 -2.13
CA ALA A 313 -12.29 -9.06 -2.70
C ALA A 313 -11.31 -9.43 -3.82
N GLY A 314 -10.74 -10.64 -3.77
CA GLY A 314 -9.73 -11.10 -4.74
C GLY A 314 -10.26 -11.11 -6.18
N ARG A 315 -11.55 -11.43 -6.38
CA ARG A 315 -12.21 -11.39 -7.71
C ARG A 315 -12.17 -10.01 -8.39
N LEU A 316 -11.89 -8.94 -7.64
CA LEU A 316 -11.81 -7.58 -8.18
C LEU A 316 -10.44 -7.26 -8.80
N ALA A 317 -9.42 -8.10 -8.60
CA ALA A 317 -8.08 -7.84 -9.13
C ALA A 317 -8.04 -7.52 -10.65
N PRO A 318 -8.63 -8.33 -11.54
CA PRO A 318 -8.66 -8.00 -12.96
C PRO A 318 -9.49 -6.74 -13.29
N TRP A 319 -10.52 -6.43 -12.49
CA TRP A 319 -11.31 -5.21 -12.66
C TRP A 319 -10.51 -3.96 -12.28
N LEU A 320 -9.78 -4.03 -11.17
CA LEU A 320 -8.93 -2.95 -10.69
C LEU A 320 -7.78 -2.64 -11.66
N LEU A 321 -7.17 -3.67 -12.28
CA LEU A 321 -6.18 -3.46 -13.34
C LEU A 321 -6.78 -2.74 -14.56
N ARG A 322 -7.98 -3.13 -15.00
CA ARG A 322 -8.69 -2.46 -16.11
C ARG A 322 -9.04 -1.01 -15.77
N ALA A 323 -9.46 -0.74 -14.53
CA ALA A 323 -9.70 0.62 -14.06
C ALA A 323 -8.41 1.42 -14.01
N ALA A 324 -7.34 0.87 -13.44
CA ALA A 324 -6.04 1.52 -13.34
C ALA A 324 -5.44 1.87 -14.71
N ALA A 325 -5.71 1.09 -15.76
CA ALA A 325 -5.30 1.43 -17.12
C ALA A 325 -5.99 2.67 -17.69
N ARG A 326 -7.09 3.13 -17.09
CA ARG A 326 -7.94 4.23 -17.59
C ARG A 326 -8.12 5.37 -16.58
N VAL A 327 -7.59 5.19 -15.37
CA VAL A 327 -7.51 6.22 -14.33
C VAL A 327 -6.12 6.85 -14.37
N ALA A 328 -6.07 8.17 -14.51
CA ALA A 328 -4.84 8.94 -14.55
C ALA A 328 -4.05 8.73 -13.23
N PRO A 329 -2.73 8.53 -13.29
CA PRO A 329 -1.91 8.28 -12.11
C PRO A 329 -2.10 9.36 -11.03
N PHE A 330 -2.09 8.94 -9.76
CA PHE A 330 -2.17 9.85 -8.61
C PHE A 330 -1.09 9.46 -7.57
N PRO A 331 -0.39 10.43 -6.94
CA PRO A 331 0.81 10.16 -6.11
C PRO A 331 0.51 9.47 -4.77
N PHE A 332 -0.74 9.49 -4.32
CA PHE A 332 -1.16 8.85 -3.08
C PHE A 332 -1.94 7.58 -3.41
N GLU A 333 -1.40 6.47 -2.95
CA GLU A 333 -1.88 5.13 -3.25
C GLU A 333 -3.33 4.89 -2.83
N ASP A 334 -3.70 5.32 -1.64
CA ASP A 334 -5.04 5.12 -1.09
C ASP A 334 -6.09 5.95 -1.84
N VAL A 335 -5.77 7.21 -2.17
CA VAL A 335 -6.57 8.05 -3.06
C VAL A 335 -6.70 7.41 -4.44
N TYR A 336 -5.60 6.90 -5.00
CA TYR A 336 -5.59 6.25 -6.31
C TYR A 336 -6.44 4.96 -6.34
N THR A 337 -6.35 4.15 -5.30
CA THR A 337 -7.21 2.96 -5.11
C THR A 337 -8.67 3.39 -5.03
N GLY A 338 -9.00 4.42 -4.26
CA GLY A 338 -10.35 5.01 -4.22
C GLY A 338 -10.86 5.49 -5.58
N LEU A 339 -10.01 6.11 -6.40
CA LEU A 339 -10.34 6.51 -7.77
C LEU A 339 -10.66 5.29 -8.65
N CYS A 340 -9.89 4.20 -8.53
CA CYS A 340 -10.13 2.96 -9.26
C CYS A 340 -11.44 2.28 -8.85
N PHE A 341 -11.75 2.22 -7.55
CA PHE A 341 -13.03 1.69 -7.07
C PHE A 341 -14.22 2.55 -7.54
N ARG A 342 -14.08 3.88 -7.46
CA ARG A 342 -15.08 4.82 -7.97
C ARG A 342 -15.30 4.68 -9.48
N ALA A 343 -14.24 4.48 -10.26
CA ALA A 343 -14.34 4.18 -11.70
C ALA A 343 -15.14 2.89 -11.97
N LEU A 344 -15.01 1.89 -11.10
CA LEU A 344 -15.78 0.64 -11.15
C LEU A 344 -17.22 0.77 -10.66
N GLY A 345 -17.60 1.91 -10.09
CA GLY A 345 -18.92 2.13 -9.49
C GLY A 345 -19.07 1.46 -8.12
N LEU A 346 -17.96 1.09 -7.49
CA LEU A 346 -17.90 0.46 -6.18
C LEU A 346 -17.57 1.50 -5.11
N VAL A 347 -18.08 1.29 -3.90
CA VAL A 347 -17.92 2.22 -2.77
C VAL A 347 -17.23 1.50 -1.61
N PRO A 348 -16.22 2.11 -0.97
CA PRO A 348 -15.60 1.54 0.22
C PRO A 348 -16.58 1.44 1.40
N ARG A 349 -16.37 0.45 2.25
CA ARG A 349 -17.13 0.19 3.47
C ARG A 349 -16.26 0.50 4.68
N ALA A 350 -16.77 1.37 5.56
CA ALA A 350 -16.11 1.70 6.81
C ALA A 350 -16.28 0.57 7.82
N HIS A 351 -15.23 0.26 8.57
CA HIS A 351 -15.29 -0.63 9.72
C HIS A 351 -14.54 -0.04 10.92
N PRO A 352 -15.16 0.07 12.11
CA PRO A 352 -14.57 0.76 13.27
C PRO A 352 -13.33 0.07 13.84
N GLY A 353 -13.14 -1.22 13.54
CA GLY A 353 -11.96 -1.99 13.92
C GLY A 353 -10.69 -1.69 13.10
N PHE A 354 -10.74 -0.82 12.08
CA PHE A 354 -9.55 -0.35 11.37
C PHE A 354 -9.15 1.03 11.90
N LEU A 355 -7.93 1.13 12.42
CA LEU A 355 -7.40 2.36 13.02
C LEU A 355 -6.00 2.64 12.49
N THR A 356 -5.90 3.58 11.55
CA THR A 356 -4.68 3.83 10.77
C THR A 356 -3.91 5.08 11.18
N ALA A 357 -4.43 5.82 12.15
CA ALA A 357 -3.79 6.93 12.83
C ALA A 357 -3.75 6.66 14.34
N TRP A 358 -3.21 5.50 14.72
CA TRP A 358 -3.12 5.09 16.11
C TRP A 358 -2.15 6.00 16.87
N PRO A 359 -2.59 6.64 17.96
CA PRO A 359 -1.74 7.53 18.74
C PRO A 359 -0.68 6.74 19.52
N ALA A 360 0.54 7.26 19.54
CA ALA A 360 1.68 6.63 20.21
C ALA A 360 1.54 6.56 21.75
N ASP A 361 0.67 7.39 22.33
CA ASP A 361 0.59 7.62 23.78
C ASP A 361 -0.52 6.84 24.51
N ARG A 362 -1.38 6.09 23.80
CA ARG A 362 -2.51 5.44 24.46
C ARG A 362 -2.14 4.09 25.07
N THR A 363 -2.13 4.05 26.40
CA THR A 363 -2.46 2.85 27.17
C THR A 363 -3.95 2.56 27.00
N MET A 364 -4.33 1.87 25.93
CA MET A 364 -5.72 1.45 25.77
C MET A 364 -6.04 0.28 26.70
N ASP A 365 -7.25 0.32 27.24
CA ASP A 365 -7.84 -0.79 27.97
C ASP A 365 -7.77 -2.06 27.11
N HIS A 366 -7.31 -3.16 27.72
CA HIS A 366 -6.97 -4.37 27.00
C HIS A 366 -8.18 -4.96 26.25
N CYS A 367 -9.40 -4.65 26.71
CA CYS A 367 -10.63 -5.12 26.08
C CYS A 367 -11.00 -4.39 24.79
N THR A 368 -10.45 -3.20 24.58
CA THR A 368 -10.68 -2.49 23.32
C THR A 368 -10.00 -3.19 22.14
N PHE A 369 -8.91 -3.95 22.38
CA PHE A 369 -8.21 -4.70 21.34
C PHE A 369 -9.04 -5.87 20.75
N ARG A 370 -10.08 -6.36 21.46
CA ARG A 370 -10.90 -7.49 21.00
C ARG A 370 -11.67 -7.17 19.71
N ASN A 371 -12.15 -5.93 19.58
CA ASN A 371 -12.92 -5.46 18.43
C ASN A 371 -12.03 -4.83 17.34
N LEU A 372 -10.71 -4.77 17.56
CA LEU A 372 -9.77 -4.30 16.55
C LEU A 372 -9.55 -5.36 15.50
N LEU A 373 -9.48 -4.93 14.25
CA LEU A 373 -9.09 -5.74 13.11
C LEU A 373 -7.70 -5.35 12.63
N LEU A 374 -7.40 -4.05 12.59
CA LEU A 374 -6.13 -3.51 12.14
C LEU A 374 -5.77 -2.22 12.89
N VAL A 375 -4.51 -2.09 13.28
CA VAL A 375 -3.96 -0.87 13.90
C VAL A 375 -2.62 -0.49 13.27
N ARG A 376 -2.38 0.81 13.06
CA ARG A 376 -1.12 1.38 12.57
C ARG A 376 -0.93 2.81 13.09
N PRO A 377 0.31 3.26 13.37
CA PRO A 377 1.57 2.51 13.29
C PRO A 377 1.92 1.78 14.59
N LEU A 378 2.67 0.68 14.47
CA LEU A 378 3.31 -0.03 15.57
C LEU A 378 4.73 -0.42 15.20
N SER A 379 5.65 -0.26 16.16
CA SER A 379 7.01 -0.78 16.02
C SER A 379 7.03 -2.31 16.02
N PRO A 380 8.10 -2.96 15.53
CA PRO A 380 8.28 -4.40 15.65
C PRO A 380 8.07 -4.92 17.08
N GLN A 381 8.61 -4.20 18.08
CA GLN A 381 8.51 -4.58 19.48
C GLN A 381 7.08 -4.42 20.02
N ASP A 382 6.37 -3.37 19.60
CA ASP A 382 4.97 -3.15 19.99
C ASP A 382 4.05 -4.20 19.38
N SER A 383 4.27 -4.56 18.11
CA SER A 383 3.56 -5.63 17.42
C SER A 383 3.67 -6.96 18.19
N ILE A 384 4.90 -7.32 18.61
CA ILE A 384 5.15 -8.53 19.41
C ILE A 384 4.50 -8.45 20.80
N ARG A 385 4.53 -7.28 21.45
CA ARG A 385 3.89 -7.07 22.75
C ARG A 385 2.37 -7.22 22.65
N LEU A 386 1.75 -6.55 21.68
CA LEU A 386 0.32 -6.62 21.44
C LEU A 386 -0.13 -8.04 21.06
N TRP A 387 0.65 -8.74 20.22
CA TRP A 387 0.40 -10.14 19.89
C TRP A 387 0.33 -11.01 21.15
N LYS A 388 1.33 -10.91 22.03
CA LYS A 388 1.38 -11.69 23.28
C LYS A 388 0.20 -11.38 24.20
N GLN A 389 -0.21 -10.11 24.29
CA GLN A 389 -1.34 -9.68 25.10
C GLN A 389 -2.66 -10.29 24.60
N LEU A 390 -2.89 -10.27 23.28
CA LEU A 390 -4.09 -10.84 22.66
C LEU A 390 -4.16 -12.38 22.77
N GLN A 391 -3.03 -13.04 23.00
CA GLN A 391 -2.96 -14.48 23.21
C GLN A 391 -3.04 -14.89 24.70
N ASP A 392 -3.07 -13.94 25.66
CA ASP A 392 -3.16 -14.30 27.09
C ASP A 392 -4.57 -14.82 27.41
N PRO A 393 -4.76 -16.10 27.77
CA PRO A 393 -6.07 -16.66 28.08
C PRO A 393 -6.68 -16.05 29.36
N ARG A 394 -5.89 -15.33 30.16
CA ARG A 394 -6.35 -14.62 31.37
C ARG A 394 -6.88 -13.22 31.06
N LEU A 395 -6.82 -12.78 29.81
CA LEU A 395 -7.41 -11.52 29.41
C LEU A 395 -8.95 -11.61 29.55
N GLN A 396 -9.50 -10.98 30.59
CA GLN A 396 -10.94 -10.95 30.87
C GLN A 396 -11.55 -9.65 30.37
N CYS A 397 -12.48 -9.81 29.43
CA CYS A 397 -13.29 -8.81 28.74
C CYS A 397 -14.65 -9.45 28.43
#